data_AF-A0A355R5X0-F1
#
_entry.id   AF-A0A355R5X0-F1
#
_cell.length_a   1.000
_cell.length_b   1.000
_cell.length_c   1.000
_cell.angle_alpha   90.00
_cell.angle_beta   90.00
_cell.angle_gamma   90.00
#
_symmetry.space_group_name_H-M   'P 1'
#
loop_
_entity.id
_entity.type
_entity.pdbx_description
1 polymer ?
#
loop_
_entity_poly.entity_id
_entity_poly.type
_entity_poly.pdbx_seq_one_letter_code
_entity_poly.pdbx_strand_id
1 'polypeptide(L)' 'MSACLGFRELGLQPYEPVLEAMRRFTEQRSPDSQDEIWLVEHPAVFTQGQAGKAEH' A
#
# COMPACT_ATOMS: atom_id res chain seq x y z
N MET A 1 -6.77 -24.52 -1.79
CA MET A 1 -7.88 -23.65 -2.24
C MET A 1 -7.24 -22.54 -3.06
N SER A 2 -7.70 -22.31 -4.30
CA SER A 2 -7.24 -21.15 -5.06
C SER A 2 -7.92 -19.92 -4.45
N ALA A 3 -7.15 -19.04 -3.80
CA ALA A 3 -7.70 -17.83 -3.22
C ALA A 3 -7.95 -16.80 -4.32
N CYS A 4 -9.10 -16.12 -4.27
CA CYS A 4 -9.36 -14.99 -5.15
C CYS A 4 -8.50 -13.80 -4.72
N LEU A 5 -7.90 -13.11 -5.69
CA LEU A 5 -7.08 -11.91 -5.47
C LEU A 5 -7.95 -10.67 -5.66
N GLY A 6 -8.08 -9.85 -4.62
CA GLY A 6 -8.82 -8.59 -4.68
C GLY A 6 -8.05 -7.48 -5.39
N PHE A 7 -8.74 -6.58 -6.08
CA PHE A 7 -8.16 -5.40 -6.71
C PHE A 7 -8.83 -4.13 -6.20
N ARG A 8 -8.04 -3.12 -5.86
CA ARG A 8 -8.51 -1.76 -5.53
C ARG A 8 -7.93 -0.76 -6.52
N GLU A 9 -8.79 0.02 -7.15
CA GLU A 9 -8.40 1.14 -8.01
C GLU A 9 -8.67 2.45 -7.26
N LEU A 10 -7.60 3.13 -6.81
CA LEU A 10 -7.69 4.29 -5.92
C LEU A 10 -7.55 5.63 -6.65
N GLY A 11 -7.06 5.61 -7.90
CA GLY A 11 -6.76 6.81 -8.68
C GLY A 11 -5.64 7.64 -8.05
N LEU A 12 -5.69 8.97 -8.25
CA LEU A 12 -4.73 9.91 -7.69
C LEU A 12 -5.00 10.17 -6.21
N GLN A 13 -4.07 9.80 -5.32
CA GLN A 13 -4.19 9.93 -3.87
C GLN A 13 -2.88 10.43 -3.21
N PRO A 14 -2.92 11.19 -2.11
CA PRO A 14 -1.71 11.52 -1.34
C PRO A 14 -1.00 10.26 -0.82
N TYR A 15 0.32 10.28 -0.72
CA TYR A 15 1.14 9.12 -0.35
C TYR A 15 0.88 8.62 1.09
N GLU A 16 0.91 9.53 2.07
CA GLU A 16 0.86 9.17 3.49
C GLU A 16 -0.42 8.44 3.91
N PRO A 17 -1.65 8.88 3.52
CA PRO A 17 -2.87 8.16 3.86
C PRO A 17 -2.95 6.77 3.24
N VAL A 18 -2.44 6.60 2.01
CA VAL A 18 -2.42 5.29 1.34
C VAL A 18 -1.45 4.35 2.05
N LEU A 19 -0.26 4.83 2.40
CA LEU A 19 0.70 4.06 3.18
C LEU A 19 0.13 3.64 4.55
N GLU A 20 -0.54 4.55 5.26
CA GLU A 20 -1.19 4.23 6.53
C GLU A 20 -2.31 3.19 6.35
N ALA A 21 -3.12 3.31 5.31
CA ALA A 21 -4.17 2.34 5.00
C ALA A 21 -3.59 0.95 4.68
N MET A 22 -2.50 0.87 3.92
CA MET A 22 -1.79 -0.39 3.63
C MET A 22 -1.21 -1.04 4.90
N ARG A 23 -0.64 -0.23 5.81
CA ARG A 23 -0.15 -0.69 7.11
C ARG A 23 -1.29 -1.24 7.96
N ARG A 24 -2.37 -0.48 8.13
CA ARG A 24 -3.57 -0.90 8.89
C ARG A 24 -4.18 -2.18 8.32
N PHE A 25 -4.29 -2.29 6.99
CA PHE A 25 -4.76 -3.51 6.33
C PHE A 25 -3.90 -4.70 6.73
N THR A 26 -2.57 -4.56 6.65
CA THR A 26 -1.60 -5.61 6.97
C THR A 26 -1.66 -6.01 8.44
N GLU A 27 -1.73 -5.04 9.35
CA GLU A 27 -1.83 -5.25 10.81
C GLU A 27 -3.11 -5.98 11.22
N GLN A 28 -4.21 -5.80 10.48
CA GLN A 28 -5.51 -6.38 10.79
C GLN A 28 -5.77 -7.72 10.07
N ARG A 29 -4.80 -8.25 9.30
CA ARG A 29 -4.98 -9.51 8.56
C ARG A 29 -5.15 -10.70 9.51
N SER A 30 -6.07 -11.58 9.13
CA SER A 30 -6.25 -12.92 9.70
C SER A 30 -5.93 -13.98 8.64
N PRO A 31 -5.91 -15.29 9.01
CA PRO A 31 -5.77 -16.38 8.05
C PRO A 31 -6.84 -16.40 6.95
N ASP A 32 -7.98 -15.75 7.18
CA ASP A 32 -9.10 -15.67 6.23
C ASP A 32 -9.06 -14.40 5.37
N SER A 33 -8.13 -13.47 5.63
CA SER A 33 -7.99 -12.23 4.86
C SER A 33 -7.40 -12.51 3.48
N GLN A 34 -8.18 -12.19 2.45
CA GLN A 34 -7.76 -12.29 1.05
C GLN A 34 -6.57 -11.36 0.76
N ASP A 35 -5.73 -11.76 -0.19
CA ASP A 35 -4.71 -10.88 -0.73
C ASP A 35 -5.35 -9.79 -1.60
N GLU A 36 -4.71 -8.63 -1.65
CA GLU A 36 -5.18 -7.49 -2.43
C GLU A 36 -4.03 -6.81 -3.19
N ILE A 37 -4.32 -6.37 -4.42
CA ILE A 37 -3.48 -5.47 -5.20
C ILE A 37 -4.13 -4.08 -5.22
N TRP A 38 -3.35 -3.06 -4.85
CA TRP A 38 -3.80 -1.68 -4.80
C TRP A 38 -3.14 -0.90 -5.93
N LEU A 39 -3.96 -0.37 -6.85
CA LEU A 39 -3.56 0.43 -8.01
C LEU A 39 -3.81 1.91 -7.68
N VAL A 40 -2.75 2.71 -7.66
CA VAL A 40 -2.79 4.11 -7.19
C VAL A 40 -1.76 4.96 -7.94
N GLU A 41 -2.10 6.23 -8.13
CA GLU A 41 -1.18 7.28 -8.56
C GLU A 41 -0.99 8.28 -7.40
N HIS A 42 0.19 8.87 -7.27
CA HIS A 42 0.46 9.88 -6.23
C HIS A 42 0.77 11.24 -6.84
N PRO A 43 0.35 12.35 -6.21
CA PRO A 43 0.93 13.66 -6.48
C PRO A 43 2.46 13.61 -6.36
N ALA A 44 3.17 14.51 -7.04
CA ALA A 44 4.63 14.54 -7.02
C ALA A 44 5.17 14.58 -5.59
N VAL A 45 5.91 13.53 -5.21
CA VAL A 45 6.43 13.31 -3.85
C VAL A 45 7.75 12.57 -3.93
N PHE A 46 8.72 12.98 -3.10
CA PHE A 46 9.93 12.19 -2.87
C PHE A 46 9.69 11.24 -1.70
N THR A 47 10.09 9.99 -1.85
CA THR A 47 10.02 8.98 -0.79
C THR A 47 11.38 8.38 -0.58
N GLN A 48 11.77 8.18 0.68
CA GLN A 48 13.04 7.54 1.03
C GLN A 48 12.77 6.16 1.62
N GLY A 49 13.33 5.13 1.01
CA GLY A 49 13.24 3.77 1.54
C GLY A 49 14.01 3.62 2.85
N GLN A 50 13.74 2.55 3.61
CA GLN A 50 14.40 2.29 4.89
C GLN A 50 15.93 2.15 4.79
N ALA A 51 16.44 1.69 3.65
CA ALA A 51 17.87 1.62 3.35
C ALA A 51 18.43 2.91 2.73
N GLY A 52 17.58 3.91 2.52
CA GLY A 52 17.97 5.22 1.99
C GLY A 52 18.71 6.01 3.06
N LYS A 53 19.88 6.53 2.70
CA LYS A 53 20.63 7.44 3.56
C LYS A 53 20.16 8.86 3.34
N ALA A 54 20.08 9.66 4.41
CA ALA A 54 19.65 11.07 4.38
C ALA A 54 20.45 11.98 3.42
N GLU A 55 21.63 11.53 2.97
CA GLU A 55 22.48 12.21 1.96
C GLU A 55 22.01 12.00 0.49
N HIS A 56 20.90 11.27 0.28
CA HIS A 56 20.26 11.00 -1.02
C HIS A 56 18.77 11.36 -0.94
#